data_AF-A0A3P1Z381-F1
#
_entry.id   AF-A0A3P1Z381-F1
#
_cell.length_a   1.000
_cell.length_b   1.000
_cell.length_c   1.000
_cell.angle_alpha   90.00
_cell.angle_beta   90.00
_cell.angle_gamma   90.00
#
_symmetry.space_group_name_H-M   'P 1'
#
loop_
_entity.id
_entity.type
_entity.pdbx_description
1 polymer ?
#
loop_
_entity_poly.entity_id
_entity_poly.type
_entity_poly.pdbx_seq_one_letter_code
_entity_poly.pdbx_strand_id
1 'polypeptide(L)'
;MRPNKNDKIKQQYRVNEQIRAREVRIVGDEIESSVMPTREALRLAQQQGLDLVEISPNAEPPVCRLIDYSKFIYQQKKRQKELKAKQVKVEVKEIRFGPQTDDHDYNFKLKHAKGFLSEGDKVKAYVFFRGRSILFKEQGEVLLLRFANDLEEYGKVESMPVLEGKRMIMFIAPKKTIQKKEKDVEIELSEPEVAETVVALSKKAPQVKERREYKGPKVEGEDF
;
A
#
# COMPACT_ATOMS: atom_id res chain seq x y z
N MET A 1 -33.38 16.22 -5.42
CA MET A 1 -32.30 15.89 -6.37
C MET A 1 -31.01 15.66 -5.56
N ARG A 2 -30.44 14.45 -5.54
CA ARG A 2 -29.21 14.19 -4.76
C ARG A 2 -28.04 14.86 -5.51
N PRO A 3 -27.22 15.72 -4.86
CA PRO A 3 -26.10 16.37 -5.54
C PRO A 3 -25.12 15.32 -6.08
N ASN A 4 -24.68 15.50 -7.32
CA ASN A 4 -23.79 14.56 -7.98
C ASN A 4 -22.43 14.58 -7.26
N LYS A 5 -21.75 13.44 -7.16
CA LYS A 5 -20.46 13.33 -6.45
C LYS A 5 -19.37 14.24 -7.07
N ASN A 6 -19.54 14.57 -8.35
CA ASN A 6 -18.72 15.55 -9.06
C ASN A 6 -18.87 16.99 -8.53
N ASP A 7 -20.05 17.37 -8.02
CA ASP A 7 -20.30 18.72 -7.51
C ASP A 7 -19.63 18.92 -6.16
N LYS A 8 -19.57 17.87 -5.33
CA LYS A 8 -18.91 17.92 -4.01
C LYS A 8 -17.41 18.23 -4.08
N ILE A 9 -16.71 17.71 -5.09
CA ILE A 9 -15.27 17.97 -5.26
C ILE A 9 -15.04 19.40 -5.78
N LYS A 10 -15.90 19.89 -6.69
CA LYS A 10 -15.87 21.28 -7.14
C LYS A 10 -16.24 22.28 -6.04
N GLN A 11 -17.06 21.87 -5.09
CA GLN A 11 -17.43 22.67 -3.91
C GLN A 11 -16.35 22.68 -2.82
N GLN A 12 -15.32 21.82 -2.90
CA GLN A 12 -14.34 21.69 -1.84
C GLN A 12 -13.29 22.82 -1.83
N TYR A 13 -12.98 23.40 -2.98
CA TYR A 13 -11.96 24.46 -3.10
C TYR A 13 -12.61 25.77 -3.53
N ARG A 14 -12.22 26.87 -2.87
CA ARG A 14 -12.60 28.22 -3.32
C ARG A 14 -11.61 28.67 -4.38
N VAL A 15 -12.12 29.27 -5.46
CA VAL A 15 -11.32 29.67 -6.61
C VAL A 15 -11.57 31.14 -6.93
N ASN A 16 -10.50 31.86 -7.27
CA ASN A 16 -10.51 33.25 -7.71
C ASN A 16 -11.33 34.14 -6.75
N GLU A 17 -12.37 34.81 -7.25
CA GLU A 17 -13.26 35.73 -6.51
C GLU A 17 -14.04 35.06 -5.35
N GLN A 18 -14.03 33.73 -5.25
CA GLN A 18 -14.65 33.04 -4.12
C GLN A 18 -13.80 33.15 -2.85
N ILE A 19 -12.52 33.51 -2.96
CA ILE A 19 -11.59 33.64 -1.83
C ILE A 19 -11.88 34.95 -1.11
N ARG A 20 -12.22 34.86 0.18
CA ARG A 20 -12.64 36.01 1.00
C ARG A 20 -11.55 36.55 1.93
N ALA A 21 -10.39 35.89 1.97
CA ALA A 21 -9.25 36.35 2.76
C ALA A 21 -8.76 37.71 2.24
N ARG A 22 -8.14 38.50 3.12
CA ARG A 22 -7.52 39.78 2.74
C ARG A 22 -6.09 39.57 2.21
N GLU A 23 -5.37 38.66 2.86
CA GLU A 23 -4.00 38.27 2.55
C GLU A 23 -3.95 36.76 2.38
N VAL A 24 -3.12 36.31 1.45
CA VAL A 24 -2.94 34.89 1.10
C VAL A 24 -1.46 34.58 0.93
N ARG A 25 -1.07 33.37 1.30
CA ARG A 25 0.23 32.81 0.96
C ARG A 25 0.13 32.13 -0.39
N ILE A 26 0.81 32.65 -1.40
CA ILE A 26 0.90 32.03 -2.71
C ILE A 26 1.96 30.93 -2.72
N VAL A 27 1.65 29.84 -3.42
CA VAL A 27 2.60 28.80 -3.81
C VAL A 27 2.41 28.52 -5.31
N GLY A 28 3.49 28.41 -6.06
CA GLY A 28 3.46 28.03 -7.48
C GLY A 28 4.57 27.04 -7.80
N ASP A 29 4.51 26.45 -8.98
CA ASP A 29 5.59 25.57 -9.46
C ASP A 29 6.84 26.39 -9.84
N GLU A 30 6.64 27.63 -10.32
CA GLU A 30 7.70 28.57 -10.73
C GLU A 30 7.74 29.85 -9.87
N ILE A 31 6.97 29.89 -8.77
CA ILE A 31 6.81 31.09 -7.93
C ILE A 31 7.20 30.76 -6.50
N GLU A 32 8.12 31.54 -5.95
CA GLU A 32 8.52 31.45 -4.55
C GLU A 32 7.34 31.72 -3.61
N SER A 33 7.32 30.98 -2.49
CA SER A 33 6.26 31.12 -1.51
C SER A 33 6.32 32.48 -0.84
N SER A 34 5.34 33.34 -1.12
CA SER A 34 5.27 34.70 -0.60
C SER A 34 3.87 35.00 -0.09
N VAL A 35 3.77 35.91 0.88
CA VAL A 35 2.49 36.41 1.40
C VAL A 35 2.19 37.73 0.69
N MET A 36 1.00 37.84 0.13
CA MET A 36 0.55 39.06 -0.54
C MET A 36 -0.96 39.28 -0.41
N PRO A 37 -1.46 40.50 -0.66
CA PRO A 37 -2.89 40.77 -0.73
C PRO A 37 -3.58 39.91 -1.78
N THR A 38 -4.79 39.43 -1.48
CA THR A 38 -5.56 38.57 -2.40
C THR A 38 -5.82 39.23 -3.76
N ARG A 39 -5.94 40.55 -3.82
CA ARG A 39 -6.10 41.29 -5.08
C ARG A 39 -4.88 41.19 -5.98
N GLU A 40 -3.68 41.21 -5.40
CA GLU A 40 -2.43 41.09 -6.15
C GLU A 40 -2.24 39.66 -6.64
N ALA A 41 -2.53 38.70 -5.76
CA ALA A 41 -2.59 37.27 -6.07
C ALA A 41 -3.51 36.96 -7.28
N LEU A 42 -4.69 37.56 -7.33
CA LEU A 42 -5.64 37.41 -8.44
C LEU A 42 -5.11 38.01 -9.74
N ARG A 43 -4.44 39.17 -9.68
CA ARG A 43 -3.80 39.77 -10.86
C ARG A 43 -2.68 38.89 -11.41
N LEU A 44 -1.86 38.32 -10.53
CA LEU A 44 -0.78 37.41 -10.92
C LEU A 44 -1.34 36.16 -11.62
N ALA A 45 -2.43 35.59 -11.08
CA ALA A 45 -3.14 34.49 -11.71
C ALA A 45 -3.62 34.84 -13.13
N GLN A 46 -4.27 36.00 -13.29
CA GLN A 46 -4.76 36.46 -14.59
C GLN A 46 -3.64 36.71 -15.60
N GLN A 47 -2.51 37.31 -15.18
CA GLN A 47 -1.36 37.56 -16.05
C GLN A 47 -0.76 36.26 -16.60
N GLN A 48 -0.77 35.20 -15.80
CA GLN A 48 -0.25 33.89 -16.20
C GLN A 48 -1.30 33.00 -16.87
N GLY A 49 -2.56 33.46 -16.97
CA GLY A 49 -3.67 32.66 -17.49
C GLY A 49 -4.00 31.44 -16.61
N LEU A 50 -3.73 31.53 -15.30
CA LEU A 50 -3.98 30.49 -14.30
C LEU A 50 -5.10 30.91 -13.35
N ASP A 51 -5.58 29.97 -12.54
CA ASP A 51 -6.55 30.23 -11.47
C ASP A 51 -5.85 30.27 -10.11
N LEU A 52 -6.34 31.15 -9.22
CA LEU A 52 -5.96 31.18 -7.81
C LEU A 52 -6.87 30.21 -7.04
N VAL A 53 -6.32 29.09 -6.59
CA VAL A 53 -7.08 28.05 -5.88
C VAL A 53 -6.67 28.01 -4.41
N GLU A 54 -7.62 28.20 -3.49
CA GLU A 54 -7.39 28.08 -2.05
C GLU A 54 -7.27 26.60 -1.66
N ILE A 55 -6.06 26.15 -1.30
CA ILE A 55 -5.77 24.75 -0.95
C ILE A 55 -5.93 24.51 0.54
N SER A 56 -5.47 25.44 1.39
CA SER A 56 -5.57 25.34 2.84
C SER A 56 -6.22 26.61 3.42
N PRO A 57 -7.55 26.59 3.65
CA PRO A 57 -8.26 27.72 4.24
C PRO A 57 -7.97 27.90 5.74
N ASN A 58 -7.47 26.87 6.41
CA ASN A 58 -7.25 26.86 7.87
C ASN A 58 -5.86 27.39 8.28
N ALA A 59 -5.02 27.77 7.32
CA ALA A 59 -3.70 28.34 7.60
C ALA A 59 -3.79 29.86 7.83
N GLU A 60 -2.87 30.42 8.61
CA GLU A 60 -2.73 31.85 8.82
C GLU A 60 -1.39 32.35 8.22
N PRO A 61 -1.40 33.13 7.13
CA PRO A 61 -2.52 33.39 6.20
C PRO A 61 -2.89 32.17 5.33
N PRO A 62 -4.10 32.11 4.75
CA PRO A 62 -4.57 30.98 3.93
C PRO A 62 -3.64 30.69 2.76
N VAL A 63 -3.45 29.40 2.44
CA VAL A 63 -2.53 28.99 1.37
C VAL A 63 -3.30 28.81 0.07
N CYS A 64 -2.92 29.61 -0.93
CA CYS A 64 -3.45 29.58 -2.28
C CYS A 64 -2.37 29.10 -3.26
N ARG A 65 -2.76 28.31 -4.26
CA ARG A 65 -1.88 27.83 -5.32
C ARG A 65 -2.34 28.38 -6.66
N LEU A 66 -1.38 28.82 -7.48
CA LEU A 66 -1.62 29.25 -8.86
C LEU A 66 -1.52 28.05 -9.79
N ILE A 67 -2.67 27.60 -10.32
CA ILE A 67 -2.79 26.40 -11.15
C ILE A 67 -4.00 26.50 -12.08
N ASP A 68 -3.99 25.75 -13.19
CA ASP A 68 -5.21 25.51 -13.97
C ASP A 68 -6.19 24.64 -13.14
N TYR A 69 -7.34 25.22 -12.78
CA TYR A 69 -8.31 24.54 -11.92
C TYR A 69 -8.89 23.29 -12.58
N SER A 70 -9.15 23.32 -13.89
CA SER A 70 -9.74 22.19 -14.62
C SER A 70 -8.78 21.00 -14.67
N LYS A 71 -7.50 21.27 -14.94
CA LYS A 71 -6.43 20.27 -14.93
C LYS A 71 -6.21 19.70 -13.53
N PHE A 72 -6.22 20.54 -12.50
CA PHE A 72 -6.08 20.11 -11.10
C PHE A 72 -7.19 19.16 -10.67
N ILE A 73 -8.45 19.49 -10.94
CA ILE A 73 -9.59 18.64 -10.61
C ILE A 73 -9.52 17.30 -11.35
N TYR A 74 -9.08 17.29 -12.61
CA TYR A 74 -8.88 16.05 -13.35
C TYR A 74 -7.79 15.17 -12.72
N GLN A 75 -6.63 15.74 -12.40
CA GLN A 75 -5.51 15.01 -11.77
C GLN A 75 -5.91 14.46 -10.39
N GLN A 76 -6.62 15.25 -9.58
CA GLN A 76 -7.12 14.80 -8.28
C GLN A 76 -8.12 13.65 -8.44
N LYS A 77 -9.00 13.69 -9.44
CA LYS A 77 -9.90 12.56 -9.74
C LYS A 77 -9.14 11.32 -10.19
N LYS A 78 -8.14 11.48 -11.06
CA LYS A 78 -7.30 10.37 -11.53
C LYS A 78 -6.57 9.72 -10.34
N ARG A 79 -5.89 10.51 -9.52
CA ARG A 79 -5.23 10.04 -8.29
C ARG A 79 -6.21 9.37 -7.33
N GLN A 80 -7.39 9.93 -7.09
CA GLN A 80 -8.41 9.31 -6.23
C GLN A 80 -8.92 7.98 -6.80
N LYS A 81 -9.06 7.85 -8.12
CA LYS A 81 -9.43 6.59 -8.77
C LYS A 81 -8.32 5.55 -8.65
N GLU A 82 -7.07 5.95 -8.89
CA GLU A 82 -5.90 5.07 -8.73
C GLU A 82 -5.74 4.59 -7.29
N LEU A 83 -5.90 5.49 -6.30
CA LEU A 83 -5.87 5.12 -4.89
C LEU A 83 -6.97 4.13 -4.52
N LYS A 84 -8.19 4.33 -5.04
CA LYS A 84 -9.30 3.40 -4.83
C LYS A 84 -9.11 2.06 -5.54
N ALA A 85 -8.50 2.06 -6.73
CA ALA A 85 -8.19 0.85 -7.46
C ALA A 85 -7.07 0.05 -6.79
N LYS A 86 -6.07 0.73 -6.23
CA LYS A 86 -4.97 0.13 -5.46
C LYS A 86 -5.41 -0.34 -4.07
N GLN A 87 -6.52 0.16 -3.55
CA GLN A 87 -7.05 -0.28 -2.26
C GLN A 87 -7.56 -1.72 -2.39
N VAL A 88 -6.85 -2.66 -1.77
CA VAL A 88 -7.30 -4.05 -1.64
C VAL A 88 -8.59 -4.06 -0.83
N LYS A 89 -9.69 -4.46 -1.46
CA LYS A 89 -10.99 -4.59 -0.81
C LYS A 89 -11.03 -5.92 -0.08
N VAL A 90 -10.82 -5.89 1.23
CA VAL A 90 -10.97 -7.07 2.09
C VAL A 90 -12.46 -7.37 2.22
N GLU A 91 -12.91 -8.47 1.63
CA GLU A 91 -14.28 -8.94 1.77
C GLU A 91 -14.40 -9.94 2.91
N VAL A 92 -15.61 -10.07 3.45
CA VAL A 92 -15.92 -11.11 4.46
C VAL A 92 -16.64 -12.24 3.75
N LYS A 93 -15.98 -13.39 3.60
CA LYS A 93 -16.56 -14.60 3.03
C LYS A 93 -17.15 -15.45 4.16
N GLU A 94 -18.37 -15.93 3.97
CA GLU A 94 -19.06 -16.73 4.98
C GLU A 94 -18.94 -18.23 4.68
N ILE A 95 -18.64 -19.03 5.70
CA ILE A 95 -18.59 -20.49 5.62
C ILE A 95 -19.56 -21.06 6.64
N ARG A 96 -20.52 -21.86 6.14
CA ARG A 96 -21.58 -22.45 6.95
C ARG A 96 -21.28 -23.90 7.28
N PHE A 97 -21.37 -24.25 8.56
CA PHE A 97 -21.31 -25.60 9.08
C PHE A 97 -22.68 -26.06 9.61
N GLY A 98 -22.89 -27.38 9.56
CA GLY A 98 -23.96 -28.04 10.30
C GLY A 98 -23.44 -28.55 11.65
N PRO A 99 -24.32 -28.82 12.62
CA PRO A 99 -23.92 -29.41 13.91
C PRO A 99 -23.36 -30.84 13.75
N GLN A 100 -23.69 -31.52 12.65
CA GLN A 100 -23.23 -32.86 12.29
C GLN A 100 -22.57 -32.85 10.91
N THR A 101 -21.56 -31.99 10.74
CA THR A 101 -20.77 -31.95 9.49
C THR A 101 -19.90 -33.20 9.39
N ASP A 102 -19.91 -33.83 8.21
CA ASP A 102 -19.06 -34.97 7.85
C ASP A 102 -17.61 -34.52 7.54
N ASP A 103 -16.64 -35.41 7.67
CA ASP A 103 -15.23 -35.11 7.41
C ASP A 103 -14.97 -34.66 5.96
N HIS A 104 -15.69 -35.19 4.97
CA HIS A 104 -15.53 -34.76 3.58
C HIS A 104 -16.02 -33.32 3.37
N ASP A 105 -17.19 -32.97 3.94
CA ASP A 105 -17.75 -31.62 3.90
C ASP A 105 -16.86 -30.62 4.66
N TYR A 106 -16.28 -31.04 5.79
CA TYR A 106 -15.31 -30.26 6.55
C TYR A 106 -14.07 -29.94 5.71
N ASN A 107 -13.43 -30.96 5.12
CA ASN A 107 -12.21 -30.80 4.33
C ASN A 107 -12.43 -29.92 3.10
N PHE A 108 -13.59 -30.04 2.45
CA PHE A 108 -13.98 -29.17 1.35
C PHE A 108 -14.04 -27.70 1.80
N LYS A 109 -14.71 -27.40 2.92
CA LYS A 109 -14.80 -26.03 3.48
C LYS A 109 -13.46 -25.50 3.96
N LEU A 110 -12.62 -26.35 4.55
CA LEU A 110 -11.26 -26.00 4.95
C LEU A 110 -10.43 -25.52 3.75
N LYS A 111 -10.50 -26.23 2.62
CA LYS A 111 -9.81 -25.83 1.40
C LYS A 111 -10.27 -24.45 0.89
N HIS A 112 -11.56 -24.18 0.93
CA HIS A 112 -12.10 -22.87 0.53
C HIS A 112 -11.65 -21.76 1.47
N ALA A 113 -11.66 -22.01 2.78
CA ALA A 113 -11.19 -21.06 3.77
C ALA A 113 -9.71 -20.72 3.60
N LYS A 114 -8.87 -21.71 3.30
CA LYS A 114 -7.45 -21.49 2.96
C LYS A 114 -7.31 -20.59 1.75
N GLY A 115 -8.11 -20.80 0.70
CA GLY A 115 -8.16 -19.94 -0.48
C GLY A 115 -8.51 -18.49 -0.12
N PHE A 116 -9.62 -18.27 0.58
CA PHE A 116 -10.07 -16.93 0.98
C PHE A 116 -9.04 -16.21 1.86
N LEU A 117 -8.45 -16.89 2.85
CA LEU A 117 -7.43 -16.28 3.71
C LEU A 117 -6.15 -15.96 2.93
N SER A 118 -5.78 -16.79 1.94
CA SER A 118 -4.61 -16.54 1.08
C SER A 118 -4.84 -15.37 0.13
N GLU A 119 -6.07 -15.17 -0.34
CA GLU A 119 -6.50 -14.01 -1.14
C GLU A 119 -6.57 -12.72 -0.32
N GLY A 120 -6.48 -12.81 1.02
CA GLY A 120 -6.53 -11.67 1.92
C GLY A 120 -7.95 -11.29 2.36
N ASP A 121 -8.94 -12.17 2.15
CA ASP A 121 -10.29 -12.01 2.64
C ASP A 121 -10.42 -12.50 4.09
N LYS A 122 -11.38 -11.93 4.82
CA LYS A 122 -11.77 -12.41 6.14
C LYS A 122 -12.76 -13.56 6.01
N VAL A 123 -12.64 -14.57 6.86
CA VAL A 123 -13.55 -15.70 6.90
C VAL A 123 -14.44 -15.60 8.14
N LYS A 124 -15.76 -15.62 7.91
CA LYS A 124 -16.77 -15.78 8.96
C LYS A 124 -17.29 -17.20 8.93
N ALA A 125 -16.77 -18.04 9.82
CA ALA A 125 -17.25 -19.39 10.00
C ALA A 125 -18.44 -19.39 10.95
N TYR A 126 -19.50 -20.13 10.64
CA TYR A 126 -20.60 -20.29 11.57
C TYR A 126 -21.28 -21.65 11.50
N VAL A 127 -21.70 -22.15 12.66
CA VAL A 127 -22.55 -23.34 12.79
C VAL A 127 -24.00 -22.89 12.93
N PHE A 128 -24.89 -23.43 12.10
CA PHE A 128 -26.32 -23.13 12.19
C PHE A 128 -27.08 -24.24 12.92
N PHE A 129 -27.66 -23.91 14.08
CA PHE A 129 -28.48 -24.84 14.86
C PHE A 129 -29.96 -24.68 14.49
N ARG A 130 -30.55 -25.74 13.95
CA ARG A 130 -31.99 -25.83 13.66
C ARG A 130 -32.72 -26.60 14.77
N GLY A 131 -33.73 -25.99 15.38
CA GLY A 131 -34.60 -26.64 16.37
C GLY A 131 -33.82 -27.14 17.60
N ARG A 132 -33.99 -28.43 17.93
CA ARG A 132 -33.33 -29.08 19.09
C ARG A 132 -31.81 -29.28 18.94
N SER A 133 -31.23 -29.01 17.77
CA SER A 133 -29.79 -29.17 17.56
C SER A 133 -28.93 -28.18 18.37
N ILE A 134 -29.53 -27.16 18.97
CA ILE A 134 -28.84 -26.26 19.92
C ILE A 134 -28.25 -27.01 21.13
N LEU A 135 -28.77 -28.20 21.46
CA LEU A 135 -28.20 -29.07 22.49
C LEU A 135 -26.77 -29.51 22.14
N PHE A 136 -26.41 -29.54 20.85
CA PHE A 136 -25.07 -29.87 20.36
C PHE A 136 -24.17 -28.63 20.21
N LYS A 137 -24.44 -27.56 20.99
CA LYS A 137 -23.62 -26.33 20.96
C LYS A 137 -22.14 -26.61 21.22
N GLU A 138 -21.83 -27.54 22.11
CA GLU A 138 -20.46 -27.92 22.47
C GLU A 138 -19.73 -28.59 21.29
N GLN A 139 -20.44 -29.45 20.54
CA GLN A 139 -19.89 -30.04 19.32
C GLN A 139 -19.63 -28.97 18.24
N GLY A 140 -20.52 -27.99 18.11
CA GLY A 140 -20.32 -26.86 17.20
C GLY A 140 -19.13 -25.98 17.59
N GLU A 141 -18.90 -25.79 18.89
CA GLU A 141 -17.74 -25.06 19.41
C GLU A 141 -16.44 -25.80 19.10
N VAL A 142 -16.37 -27.09 19.42
CA VAL A 142 -15.21 -27.95 19.11
C VAL A 142 -14.92 -27.96 17.61
N LEU A 143 -15.95 -28.02 16.76
CA LEU A 143 -15.79 -27.97 15.31
C LEU A 143 -15.15 -26.65 14.84
N LEU A 144 -15.61 -25.51 15.36
CA LEU A 144 -15.05 -24.20 15.01
C LEU A 144 -13.63 -24.02 15.55
N LEU A 145 -13.33 -24.53 16.75
CA LEU A 145 -11.98 -24.50 17.30
C LEU A 145 -11.01 -25.37 16.48
N ARG A 146 -11.44 -26.58 16.09
CA ARG A 146 -10.68 -27.45 15.17
C ARG A 146 -10.41 -26.72 13.85
N PHE A 147 -11.42 -26.07 13.30
CA PHE A 147 -11.32 -25.28 12.07
C PHE A 147 -10.34 -24.11 12.19
N ALA A 148 -10.33 -23.41 13.33
CA ALA A 148 -9.36 -22.37 13.61
C ALA A 148 -7.93 -22.90 13.69
N ASN A 149 -7.71 -24.03 14.37
CA ASN A 149 -6.39 -24.66 14.50
C ASN A 149 -5.85 -25.10 13.13
N ASP A 150 -6.68 -25.76 12.31
CA ASP A 150 -6.28 -26.20 10.96
C ASP A 150 -6.00 -25.03 10.00
N LEU A 151 -6.46 -23.83 10.34
CA LEU A 151 -6.23 -22.57 9.61
C LEU A 151 -5.20 -21.66 10.27
N GLU A 152 -4.55 -22.09 11.36
CA GLU A 152 -3.61 -21.25 12.11
C GLU A 152 -2.47 -20.77 11.21
N GLU A 153 -2.01 -21.55 10.25
CA GLU A 153 -0.95 -21.15 9.31
C GLU A 153 -1.37 -19.97 8.42
N TYR A 154 -2.64 -19.91 8.00
CA TYR A 154 -3.15 -18.94 7.03
C TYR A 154 -3.85 -17.75 7.67
N GLY A 155 -4.37 -17.92 8.89
CA GLY A 155 -5.25 -16.96 9.53
C GLY A 155 -5.00 -16.81 11.02
N LYS A 156 -5.45 -15.68 11.57
CA LYS A 156 -5.50 -15.41 13.00
C LYS A 156 -6.95 -15.27 13.43
N VAL A 157 -7.32 -15.97 14.49
CA VAL A 157 -8.65 -15.86 15.11
C VAL A 157 -8.82 -14.45 15.68
N GLU A 158 -9.83 -13.72 15.23
CA GLU A 158 -10.18 -12.39 15.77
C GLU A 158 -11.10 -12.49 16.99
N SER A 159 -11.97 -13.49 17.00
CA SER A 159 -12.95 -13.72 18.07
C SER A 159 -13.14 -15.22 18.29
N MET A 160 -13.24 -15.63 19.55
CA MET A 160 -13.60 -17.01 19.90
C MET A 160 -15.05 -17.31 19.46
N PRO A 161 -15.45 -18.59 19.33
CA PRO A 161 -16.81 -18.95 18.98
C PRO A 161 -17.83 -18.35 19.95
N VAL A 162 -18.73 -17.49 19.44
CA VAL A 162 -19.81 -16.88 20.24
C VAL A 162 -21.16 -17.32 19.70
N LEU A 163 -22.08 -17.68 20.60
CA LEU A 163 -23.45 -18.04 20.25
C LEU A 163 -24.31 -16.78 20.08
N GLU A 164 -24.68 -16.47 18.84
CA GLU A 164 -25.63 -15.42 18.47
C GLU A 164 -26.97 -16.04 18.02
N GLY A 165 -27.89 -16.18 18.97
CA GLY A 165 -29.22 -16.74 18.73
C GLY A 165 -29.18 -18.21 18.31
N LYS A 166 -29.41 -18.48 17.02
CA LYS A 166 -29.40 -19.84 16.43
C LYS A 166 -28.10 -20.17 15.70
N ARG A 167 -27.09 -19.30 15.77
CA ARG A 167 -25.81 -19.46 15.10
C ARG A 167 -24.69 -19.33 16.10
N MET A 168 -23.69 -20.19 16.02
CA MET A 168 -22.40 -19.94 16.68
C MET A 168 -21.43 -19.45 15.62
N ILE A 169 -20.81 -18.30 15.84
CA ILE A 169 -20.00 -17.60 14.84
C ILE A 169 -18.57 -17.43 15.33
N MET A 170 -17.63 -17.42 14.38
CA MET A 170 -16.22 -17.16 14.63
C MET A 170 -15.65 -16.39 13.42
N PHE A 171 -14.79 -15.39 13.70
CA PHE A 171 -14.10 -14.64 12.66
C PHE A 171 -12.61 -14.98 12.64
N ILE A 172 -12.11 -15.25 11.44
CA ILE A 172 -10.69 -15.49 11.16
C ILE A 172 -10.24 -14.41 10.18
N ALA A 173 -9.26 -13.62 10.59
CA ALA A 173 -8.58 -12.68 9.72
C ALA A 173 -7.41 -13.37 8.99
N PRO A 174 -7.12 -12.99 7.75
CA PRO A 174 -5.94 -13.48 7.05
C PRO A 174 -4.68 -13.05 7.80
N LYS A 175 -3.74 -13.97 7.99
CA LYS A 175 -2.39 -13.59 8.38
C LYS A 175 -1.82 -12.82 7.21
N LYS A 176 -1.31 -11.63 7.49
CA LYS A 176 -0.69 -10.76 6.49
C LYS A 176 0.44 -11.57 5.85
N THR A 177 0.22 -12.11 4.66
CA THR A 177 1.27 -12.78 3.91
C THR A 177 2.33 -11.72 3.68
N ILE A 178 3.50 -11.89 4.30
CA ILE A 178 4.72 -11.29 3.80
C ILE A 178 4.90 -11.96 2.44
N GLN A 179 4.30 -11.40 1.40
CA GLN A 179 4.55 -11.88 0.06
C GLN A 179 6.04 -11.73 -0.15
N LYS A 180 6.76 -12.86 -0.16
CA LYS A 180 8.08 -12.96 -0.77
C LYS A 180 7.90 -12.52 -2.23
N LYS A 181 8.17 -11.25 -2.50
CA LYS A 181 8.43 -10.70 -3.83
C LYS A 181 9.78 -11.25 -4.33
N GLU A 182 9.88 -12.56 -4.53
CA GLU A 182 11.11 -13.20 -5.03
C GLU A 182 11.02 -13.58 -6.52
N LYS A 183 9.96 -13.21 -7.24
CA LYS A 183 9.80 -13.65 -8.65
C LYS A 183 9.94 -12.60 -9.75
N ASP A 184 10.24 -11.33 -9.42
CA ASP A 184 10.32 -10.27 -10.45
C ASP A 184 11.70 -9.56 -10.54
N VAL A 185 12.78 -10.07 -9.93
CA VAL A 185 14.10 -9.38 -9.95
C VAL A 185 15.17 -10.09 -10.79
N GLU A 186 14.91 -11.27 -11.35
CA GLU A 186 15.96 -12.05 -12.06
C GLU A 186 16.03 -11.81 -13.58
N ILE A 187 15.35 -10.81 -14.14
CA ILE A 187 15.43 -10.50 -15.59
C ILE A 187 15.65 -9.00 -15.79
N GLU A 188 16.77 -8.47 -15.31
CA GLU A 188 17.29 -7.17 -15.74
C GLU A 188 18.74 -7.05 -15.24
N LEU A 189 19.69 -7.70 -15.94
CA LEU A 189 21.14 -7.43 -15.89
C LEU A 189 21.83 -8.27 -16.97
N SER A 190 21.57 -7.96 -18.23
CA SER A 190 22.40 -8.45 -19.35
C SER A 190 22.39 -7.48 -20.52
N GLU A 191 23.06 -6.34 -20.37
CA GLU A 191 23.68 -5.61 -21.48
C GLU A 191 25.01 -5.00 -20.98
N PRO A 192 26.16 -5.36 -21.56
CA PRO A 192 27.39 -4.58 -21.43
C PRO A 192 27.53 -3.62 -22.62
N GLU A 193 27.56 -2.32 -22.33
CA GLU A 193 27.88 -1.24 -23.26
C GLU A 193 29.38 -1.20 -23.61
N VAL A 194 29.65 -1.42 -24.89
CA VAL A 194 30.65 -0.77 -25.78
C VAL A 194 32.05 -0.44 -25.23
N ALA A 195 33.02 -1.18 -25.79
CA ALA A 195 34.39 -0.74 -25.97
C ALA A 195 34.50 0.33 -27.09
N GLU A 196 35.52 1.17 -26.94
CA GLU A 196 36.29 1.81 -28.01
C GLU A 196 35.88 3.22 -28.47
N THR A 197 36.59 4.22 -27.93
CA THR A 197 37.02 5.53 -28.50
C THR A 197 37.43 6.38 -27.28
N VAL A 198 38.68 6.78 -27.01
CA VAL A 198 39.78 7.23 -27.86
C VAL A 198 41.09 7.16 -27.05
N VAL A 199 42.11 6.62 -27.70
CA VAL A 199 43.53 6.72 -27.36
C VAL A 199 44.01 8.17 -27.55
N ALA A 200 44.75 8.75 -26.59
CA ALA A 200 46.02 9.48 -26.84
C ALA A 200 46.58 10.23 -25.61
N LEU A 201 47.92 10.18 -25.51
CA LEU A 201 48.88 11.06 -24.79
C LEU A 201 49.24 10.67 -23.34
N SER A 202 50.28 9.86 -23.08
CA SER A 202 51.74 10.01 -23.32
C SER A 202 52.53 10.61 -22.14
N LYS A 203 53.34 9.72 -21.52
CA LYS A 203 54.71 9.90 -20.98
C LYS A 203 54.94 10.80 -19.74
N LYS A 204 55.38 10.16 -18.65
CA LYS A 204 56.76 10.31 -18.08
C LYS A 204 57.01 9.36 -16.90
N ALA A 205 58.02 8.50 -17.04
CA ALA A 205 58.82 7.95 -15.92
C ALA A 205 59.98 8.94 -15.63
N PRO A 206 60.94 8.70 -14.69
CA PRO A 206 61.05 7.68 -13.64
C PRO A 206 61.47 8.25 -12.26
N GLN A 207 61.57 7.42 -11.20
CA GLN A 207 62.82 7.30 -10.42
C GLN A 207 62.84 6.10 -9.46
N VAL A 208 64.00 5.45 -9.46
CA VAL A 208 64.42 4.21 -8.79
C VAL A 208 65.01 4.52 -7.41
N LYS A 209 64.67 3.74 -6.38
CA LYS A 209 65.48 3.45 -5.16
C LYS A 209 64.89 2.17 -4.53
N GLU A 210 65.58 1.18 -4.00
CA GLU A 210 66.99 0.77 -3.96
C GLU A 210 66.93 -0.69 -3.47
N ARG A 211 67.81 -1.55 -4.00
CA ARG A 211 67.83 -3.00 -3.75
C ARG A 211 68.28 -3.27 -2.30
N ARG A 212 67.50 -4.01 -1.52
CA ARG A 212 68.01 -4.69 -0.31
C ARG A 212 68.10 -6.18 -0.54
N GLU A 213 69.29 -6.70 -0.27
CA GLU A 213 69.73 -8.07 -0.46
C GLU A 213 69.04 -9.09 0.47
N TYR A 214 69.08 -10.33 -0.01
CA TYR A 214 68.40 -11.53 0.47
C TYR A 214 69.07 -12.14 1.71
N LYS A 215 68.28 -12.69 2.64
CA LYS A 215 68.71 -13.78 3.53
C LYS A 215 67.54 -14.73 3.77
N GLY A 216 67.49 -15.86 3.04
CA GLY A 216 66.88 -17.09 3.55
C GLY A 216 67.68 -17.62 4.75
N PRO A 217 67.24 -18.63 5.53
CA PRO A 217 66.62 -19.91 5.13
C PRO A 217 65.41 -20.24 6.05
N LYS A 218 64.76 -21.41 6.14
CA LYS A 218 65.11 -22.83 5.94
C LYS A 218 63.80 -23.62 5.82
N VAL A 219 63.76 -24.59 4.91
CA VAL A 219 62.70 -25.59 4.80
C VAL A 219 62.98 -26.77 5.74
N GLU A 220 61.97 -27.20 6.49
CA GLU A 220 61.82 -28.53 7.08
C GLU A 220 60.33 -28.86 6.85
N GLY A 221 59.99 -29.71 5.87
CA GLY A 221 59.85 -31.17 6.04
C GLY A 221 58.39 -31.47 6.43
N GLU A 222 57.51 -31.74 5.46
CA GLU A 222 57.01 -33.07 5.11
C GLU A 222 56.19 -33.75 6.23
N ASP A 223 54.90 -33.95 5.99
CA ASP A 223 54.27 -35.27 6.12
C ASP A 223 52.97 -35.31 5.29
N PHE A 224 52.78 -36.48 4.69
CA PHE A 224 51.89 -36.85 3.60
C PHE A 224 50.39 -36.83 3.92
#